data_AF-A0A6A7ZDP8-F1
#
_entry.id   AF-A0A6A7ZDP8-F1
#
_cell.length_a   1.000
_cell.length_b   1.000
_cell.length_c   1.000
_cell.angle_alpha   90.00
_cell.angle_beta   90.00
_cell.angle_gamma   90.00
#
_symmetry.space_group_name_H-M   'P 1'
#
loop_
_entity.id
_entity.type
_entity.pdbx_description
1 polymer ?
#
loop_
_entity_poly.entity_id
_entity_poly.type
_entity_poly.pdbx_seq_one_letter_code
_entity_poly.pdbx_strand_id
1 'polypeptide(L)'
;MRAFDRCRPFLLVVRIFIAATIASRHTLRYYEQIGLISPQRRTNNYRDYTTQTLHDLDFIKRAQSMGFSLGEIGEILDAQRNKLIDYADGAKLIEKKMAEVQLKIANLQSIYRYLDEERANLEASSAKQLELEQLNNSSVQQGLGG
;
A
#
# COMPACT_ATOMS: atom_id res chain seq x y z
N MET A 1 -0.89 52.31 11.06
CA MET A 1 -0.47 51.92 9.70
C MET A 1 -0.72 50.41 9.53
N ARG A 2 -1.94 50.00 9.17
CA ARG A 2 -2.32 48.59 8.94
C ARG A 2 -2.49 48.40 7.45
N ALA A 3 -1.49 47.81 6.79
CA ALA A 3 -1.57 47.46 5.38
C ALA A 3 -2.43 46.19 5.21
N PHE A 4 -3.36 46.28 4.27
CA PHE A 4 -4.39 45.30 3.96
C PHE A 4 -3.81 43.93 3.54
N ASP A 5 -4.14 42.93 4.36
CA ASP A 5 -3.88 41.51 4.17
C ASP A 5 -4.96 40.89 3.23
N ARG A 6 -5.04 41.36 1.97
CA ARG A 6 -6.17 41.07 1.05
C ARG A 6 -5.83 40.24 -0.19
N CYS A 7 -4.77 39.43 -0.14
CA CYS A 7 -4.34 38.53 -1.24
C CYS A 7 -4.23 37.05 -0.82
N ARG A 8 -5.17 36.55 0.01
CA ARG A 8 -5.15 35.17 0.56
C ARG A 8 -6.26 34.17 0.15
N PRO A 9 -7.25 34.47 -0.73
CA PRO A 9 -8.26 33.47 -1.08
C PRO A 9 -7.74 32.40 -2.07
N PHE A 10 -6.88 32.78 -3.03
CA PHE A 10 -6.40 31.85 -4.06
C PHE A 10 -5.49 30.75 -3.50
N LEU A 11 -4.60 31.10 -2.56
CA LEU A 11 -3.68 30.14 -1.93
C LEU A 11 -4.41 29.08 -1.08
N LEU A 12 -5.56 29.43 -0.48
CA LEU A 12 -6.34 28.49 0.33
C LEU A 12 -7.06 27.45 -0.55
N VAL A 13 -7.64 27.87 -1.68
CA VAL A 13 -8.32 26.96 -2.61
C VAL A 13 -7.33 25.96 -3.22
N VAL A 14 -6.13 26.43 -3.60
CA VAL A 14 -5.07 25.56 -4.14
C VAL A 14 -4.63 24.49 -3.13
N ARG A 15 -4.46 24.85 -1.84
CA ARG A 15 -4.06 23.88 -0.80
C ARG A 15 -5.13 22.83 -0.52
N ILE A 16 -6.40 23.24 -0.49
CA ILE A 16 -7.53 22.32 -0.33
C ILE A 16 -7.65 21.39 -1.54
N PHE A 17 -7.45 21.92 -2.75
CA PHE A 17 -7.47 21.13 -3.99
C PHE A 17 -6.34 20.09 -4.01
N ILE A 18 -5.10 20.48 -3.69
CA ILE A 18 -3.96 19.55 -3.64
C ILE A 18 -4.17 18.47 -2.57
N ALA A 19 -4.65 18.84 -1.37
CA ALA A 19 -4.96 17.85 -0.33
C ALA A 19 -6.03 16.84 -0.79
N ALA A 20 -7.05 17.30 -1.52
CA ALA A 20 -8.09 16.45 -2.09
C ALA A 20 -7.57 15.53 -3.21
N THR A 21 -6.55 15.94 -3.96
CA THR A 21 -5.85 15.09 -4.95
C THR A 21 -4.98 14.02 -4.28
N ILE A 22 -4.44 14.32 -3.10
CA ILE A 22 -3.59 13.37 -2.35
C ILE A 22 -4.44 12.33 -1.61
N ALA A 23 -5.52 12.76 -0.96
CA ALA A 23 -6.38 11.91 -0.14
C ALA A 23 -7.85 12.37 -0.15
N SER A 24 -8.77 11.41 -0.03
CA SER A 24 -10.20 11.72 0.05
C SER A 24 -10.54 12.51 1.32
N ARG A 25 -11.66 13.24 1.31
CA ARG A 25 -12.15 14.00 2.49
C ARG A 25 -12.35 13.11 3.72
N HIS A 26 -12.78 11.86 3.52
CA HIS A 26 -12.94 10.87 4.59
C HIS A 26 -11.57 10.44 5.15
N THR A 27 -10.59 10.20 4.28
CA THR A 27 -9.22 9.86 4.66
C THR A 27 -8.55 10.98 5.44
N LEU A 28 -8.72 12.24 5.03
CA LEU A 28 -8.18 13.39 5.75
C LEU A 28 -8.77 13.53 7.16
N ARG A 29 -10.08 13.30 7.31
CA ARG A 29 -10.73 13.27 8.65
C ARG A 29 -10.19 12.14 9.50
N TYR A 30 -10.00 10.97 8.91
CA TYR A 30 -9.44 9.83 9.61
C TYR A 30 -8.01 10.13 10.10
N TYR A 31 -7.15 10.67 9.23
CA TYR A 31 -5.79 11.07 9.59
C TYR A 31 -5.74 12.17 10.65
N GLU A 32 -6.69 13.12 10.64
CA GLU A 32 -6.85 14.11 11.72
C GLU A 32 -7.23 13.42 13.04
N GLN A 33 -8.15 12.45 13.01
CA GLN A 33 -8.63 11.74 14.19
C GLN A 33 -7.53 10.90 14.87
N ILE A 34 -6.65 10.29 14.08
CA ILE A 34 -5.51 9.49 14.60
C ILE A 34 -4.24 10.33 14.80
N GLY A 35 -4.32 11.66 14.68
CA GLY A 35 -3.21 12.59 14.98
C GLY A 35 -2.12 12.69 13.90
N LEU A 36 -2.23 11.95 12.79
CA LEU A 36 -1.24 11.96 11.71
C LEU A 36 -1.13 13.32 11.01
N ILE A 37 -2.21 14.10 10.96
CA ILE A 37 -2.20 15.46 10.41
C ILE A 37 -2.91 16.43 11.35
N SER A 38 -2.39 17.64 11.46
CA SER A 38 -3.00 18.72 12.25
C SER A 38 -3.25 19.94 11.37
N PRO A 39 -4.46 20.11 10.80
CA PRO A 39 -4.81 21.30 10.04
C PRO A 39 -4.98 22.51 10.96
N GLN A 40 -4.63 23.70 10.49
CA GLN A 40 -4.95 24.92 11.24
C GLN A 40 -6.42 25.28 11.05
N ARG A 41 -7.14 25.52 12.15
CA ARG A 41 -8.52 26.00 12.08
C ARG A 41 -8.52 27.51 11.90
N ARG A 42 -9.10 27.99 10.80
CA ARG A 42 -9.34 29.43 10.61
C ARG A 42 -10.58 29.88 11.37
N THR A 43 -10.65 31.19 11.63
CA THR A 43 -11.79 31.87 12.28
C THR A 43 -13.12 31.68 11.55
N ASN A 44 -13.10 31.33 10.27
CA ASN A 44 -14.28 31.02 9.45
C ASN A 44 -14.68 29.54 9.48
N ASN A 45 -14.16 28.75 10.42
CA ASN A 45 -14.45 27.32 10.60
C ASN A 45 -13.99 26.41 9.43
N TYR A 46 -13.20 26.95 8.48
CA TYR A 46 -12.55 26.15 7.45
C TYR A 46 -11.21 25.59 7.94
N ARG A 47 -10.89 24.37 7.50
CA ARG A 47 -9.57 23.74 7.70
C ARG A 47 -8.60 24.31 6.68
N ASP A 48 -7.48 24.83 7.17
CA ASP A 48 -6.36 25.26 6.33
C ASP A 48 -5.24 24.24 6.44
N TYR A 49 -4.95 23.56 5.33
CA TYR A 49 -3.87 22.59 5.24
C TYR A 49 -2.58 23.33 4.91
N THR A 50 -1.63 23.29 5.84
CA THR A 50 -0.34 23.96 5.62
C THR A 50 0.51 23.19 4.61
N THR A 51 1.64 23.76 4.17
CA THR A 51 2.55 23.13 3.22
C THR A 51 3.19 21.93 3.90
N GLN A 52 3.47 22.05 5.20
CA GLN A 52 3.87 20.92 6.03
C GLN A 52 2.83 19.80 5.98
N THR A 53 1.54 20.11 6.14
CA THR A 53 0.50 19.08 6.07
C THR A 53 0.44 18.40 4.69
N LEU A 54 0.69 19.13 3.60
CA LEU A 54 0.78 18.53 2.27
C LEU A 54 2.00 17.60 2.14
N HIS A 55 3.16 17.98 2.69
CA HIS A 55 4.34 17.11 2.76
C HIS A 55 4.08 15.85 3.60
N ASP A 56 3.44 15.98 4.75
CA ASP A 56 3.09 14.86 5.61
C ASP A 56 2.13 13.89 4.88
N LEU A 57 1.13 14.42 4.16
CA LEU A 57 0.19 13.60 3.37
C LEU A 57 0.90 12.82 2.25
N ASP A 58 1.83 13.46 1.56
CA ASP A 58 2.63 12.85 0.50
C ASP A 58 3.59 11.77 1.07
N PHE A 59 4.15 12.01 2.25
CA PHE A 59 4.93 11.01 3.00
C PHE A 59 4.07 9.82 3.41
N ILE A 60 2.89 10.04 4.01
CA ILE A 60 1.95 8.99 4.40
C ILE A 60 1.63 8.10 3.20
N LYS A 61 1.32 8.70 2.04
CA LYS A 61 0.99 7.97 0.82
C LYS A 61 2.13 7.10 0.32
N ARG A 62 3.37 7.62 0.31
CA ARG A 62 4.56 6.83 -0.03
C ARG A 62 4.79 5.68 0.95
N ALA A 63 4.74 5.96 2.25
CA ALA A 63 4.98 4.94 3.27
C ALA A 63 3.92 3.83 3.24
N GLN A 64 2.65 4.17 3.01
CA GLN A 64 1.60 3.17 2.79
C GLN A 64 1.87 2.29 1.55
N SER A 65 2.38 2.87 0.46
CA SER A 65 2.76 2.09 -0.73
C SER A 65 3.92 1.12 -0.48
N MET A 66 4.77 1.42 0.51
CA MET A 66 5.86 0.55 0.97
C MET A 66 5.40 -0.49 2.01
N GLY A 67 4.11 -0.48 2.39
CA GLY A 67 3.54 -1.43 3.33
C GLY A 67 3.69 -1.06 4.80
N PHE A 68 4.07 0.17 5.13
CA PHE A 68 4.00 0.67 6.51
C PHE A 68 2.55 0.83 6.96
N SER A 69 2.28 0.43 8.19
CA SER A 69 1.02 0.67 8.86
C SER A 69 0.89 2.14 9.26
N LEU A 70 -0.34 2.61 9.45
CA LEU A 70 -0.58 4.00 9.87
C LEU A 70 0.00 4.33 11.26
N GLY A 71 0.13 3.33 12.14
CA GLY A 71 0.79 3.51 13.45
C GLY A 71 2.28 3.78 13.29
N GLU A 72 2.97 2.95 12.50
CA GLU A 72 4.41 3.13 12.20
C GLU A 72 4.68 4.48 11.50
N ILE A 73 3.79 4.87 10.59
CA ILE A 73 3.88 6.16 9.91
C ILE A 73 3.73 7.32 10.90
N GLY A 74 2.86 7.18 11.90
CA GLY A 74 2.69 8.16 12.97
C GLY A 74 3.95 8.30 13.82
N GLU A 75 4.56 7.19 14.21
CA GLU A 75 5.83 7.20 14.96
C GLU A 75 6.92 7.95 14.18
N ILE A 76 7.06 7.71 12.87
CA ILE A 76 8.04 8.42 12.03
C ILE A 76 7.73 9.92 11.94
N LEU A 77 6.45 10.28 11.74
CA LEU A 77 6.03 11.67 11.62
C LEU A 77 6.22 12.45 12.92
N ASP A 78 5.86 11.87 14.05
CA ASP A 78 6.05 12.49 15.37
C ASP A 78 7.53 12.69 15.66
N ALA A 79 8.33 11.68 15.34
CA ALA A 79 9.77 11.74 15.50
C ALA A 79 10.38 12.85 14.58
N GLN A 80 9.92 12.99 13.33
CA GLN A 80 10.32 14.07 12.42
C GLN A 80 9.92 15.47 12.93
N ARG A 81 8.68 15.62 13.40
CA ARG A 81 8.11 16.90 13.88
C ARG A 81 8.81 17.38 15.14
N ASN A 82 9.07 16.46 16.06
CA ASN A 82 9.72 16.77 17.33
C ASN A 82 11.24 16.95 17.16
N LYS A 83 11.81 16.68 15.97
CA LYS A 83 13.27 16.68 15.71
C LYS A 83 14.06 15.83 16.71
N LEU A 84 13.39 14.86 17.34
CA LEU A 84 13.89 14.04 18.43
C LEU A 84 14.09 12.58 17.98
N ILE A 85 14.23 12.33 16.68
CA ILE A 85 14.67 11.01 16.23
C ILE A 85 16.12 10.88 16.65
N ASP A 86 16.37 10.09 17.69
CA ASP A 86 17.65 9.40 17.77
C ASP A 86 17.74 8.55 16.51
N TYR A 87 18.73 8.83 15.64
CA TYR A 87 18.95 8.10 14.40
C TYR A 87 18.93 6.58 14.61
N ALA A 88 19.30 6.11 15.81
CA ALA A 88 19.19 4.72 16.23
C ALA A 88 17.75 4.17 16.21
N ASP A 89 16.75 4.92 16.67
CA ASP A 89 15.37 4.46 16.70
C ASP A 89 14.74 4.45 15.30
N GLY A 90 15.11 5.40 14.46
CA GLY A 90 14.76 5.37 13.03
C GLY A 90 15.33 4.14 12.31
N ALA A 91 16.59 3.80 12.59
CA ALA A 91 17.22 2.59 12.04
C ALA A 91 16.50 1.31 12.49
N LYS A 92 16.17 1.18 13.78
CA LYS A 92 15.43 0.01 14.30
C LYS A 92 14.07 -0.17 13.63
N LEU A 93 13.34 0.91 13.38
CA LEU A 93 12.04 0.82 12.72
C LEU A 93 12.18 0.31 11.27
N ILE A 94 13.20 0.79 10.55
CA ILE A 94 13.50 0.33 9.19
C ILE A 94 13.92 -1.15 9.23
N GLU A 95 14.80 -1.55 10.14
CA GLU A 95 15.24 -2.95 10.30
C GLU A 95 14.07 -3.89 10.58
N LYS A 96 13.17 -3.50 11.51
CA LYS A 96 11.94 -4.25 11.77
C LYS A 96 11.11 -4.41 10.51
N LYS A 97 10.96 -3.34 9.72
CA LYS A 97 10.17 -3.41 8.49
C LYS A 97 10.81 -4.31 7.44
N MET A 98 12.14 -4.25 7.30
CA MET A 98 12.88 -5.14 6.43
C MET A 98 12.66 -6.61 6.81
N ALA A 99 12.67 -6.94 8.10
CA ALA A 99 12.41 -8.30 8.58
C ALA A 99 10.97 -8.77 8.24
N GLU A 100 9.97 -7.91 8.44
CA GLU A 100 8.57 -8.23 8.06
C GLU A 100 8.42 -8.48 6.55
N VAL A 101 9.07 -7.64 5.73
CA VAL A 101 9.05 -7.78 4.27
C VAL A 101 9.74 -9.07 3.84
N GLN A 102 10.90 -9.41 4.43
CA GLN A 102 11.59 -10.66 4.16
C GLN A 102 10.74 -11.89 4.49
N LEU A 103 10.05 -11.89 5.63
CA LEU A 103 9.14 -12.97 6.01
C LEU A 103 8.01 -13.12 4.98
N LYS A 104 7.44 -12.00 4.51
CA LYS A 104 6.38 -12.01 3.51
C LYS A 104 6.86 -12.52 2.15
N ILE A 105 8.08 -12.14 1.74
CA ILE A 105 8.72 -12.67 0.54
C ILE A 105 8.89 -14.18 0.65
N ALA A 106 9.44 -14.68 1.77
CA ALA A 106 9.65 -16.10 1.98
C ALA A 106 8.33 -16.90 1.92
N ASN A 107 7.25 -16.38 2.52
CA ASN A 107 5.93 -16.98 2.46
C ASN A 107 5.38 -17.01 1.02
N LEU A 108 5.40 -15.88 0.32
CA LEU A 108 4.93 -15.79 -1.07
C LEU A 108 5.72 -16.72 -2.00
N GLN A 109 7.03 -16.85 -1.81
CA GLN A 109 7.86 -17.80 -2.54
C GLN A 109 7.48 -19.26 -2.23
N SER A 110 7.12 -19.56 -0.99
CA SER A 110 6.62 -20.89 -0.61
C SER A 110 5.30 -21.21 -1.28
N ILE A 111 4.35 -20.27 -1.28
CA ILE A 111 3.05 -20.42 -1.96
C ILE A 111 3.26 -20.61 -3.46
N TYR A 112 4.15 -19.80 -4.07
CA TYR A 112 4.45 -19.92 -5.49
C TYR A 112 4.98 -21.31 -5.85
N ARG A 113 5.94 -21.84 -5.08
CA ARG A 113 6.49 -23.18 -5.31
C ARG A 113 5.42 -24.26 -5.23
N TYR A 114 4.56 -24.20 -4.22
CA TYR A 114 3.44 -25.14 -4.09
C TYR A 114 2.52 -25.11 -5.32
N LEU A 115 2.13 -23.91 -5.77
CA LEU A 115 1.27 -23.77 -6.95
C LEU A 115 1.96 -24.24 -8.24
N ASP A 116 3.27 -24.06 -8.35
CA ASP A 116 4.05 -24.54 -9.49
C ASP A 116 4.15 -26.07 -9.53
N GLU A 117 4.35 -26.70 -8.38
CA GLU A 117 4.31 -28.16 -8.22
C GLU A 117 2.93 -28.74 -8.56
N GLU A 118 1.86 -28.13 -8.02
CA GLU A 118 0.48 -28.56 -8.33
C GLU A 118 0.17 -28.42 -9.83
N ARG A 119 0.62 -27.33 -10.48
CA ARG A 119 0.48 -27.17 -11.92
C ARG A 119 1.15 -28.33 -12.68
N ALA A 120 2.39 -28.66 -12.34
CA ALA A 120 3.13 -29.75 -13.00
C ALA A 120 2.45 -31.12 -12.79
N ASN A 121 1.93 -31.38 -11.59
CA ASN A 121 1.20 -32.61 -11.28
C ASN A 121 -0.08 -32.75 -12.12
N LEU A 122 -0.83 -31.65 -12.30
CA LEU A 122 -2.03 -31.63 -13.11
C LEU A 122 -1.73 -31.81 -14.61
N GLU A 123 -0.66 -31.20 -15.12
CA GLU A 123 -0.21 -31.37 -16.50
C GLU A 123 0.20 -32.83 -16.78
N ALA A 124 0.96 -33.44 -15.87
CA ALA A 124 1.34 -34.86 -15.98
C ALA A 124 0.12 -35.79 -15.94
N SER A 125 -0.88 -35.46 -15.11
CA SER A 125 -2.11 -36.25 -14.98
C SER A 125 -2.99 -36.15 -16.21
N SER A 126 -3.10 -34.97 -16.83
CA SER A 126 -3.89 -34.79 -18.05
C SER A 126 -3.24 -35.45 -19.27
N ALA A 127 -1.91 -35.40 -19.40
CA ALA A 127 -1.18 -36.10 -20.47
C ALA A 127 -1.38 -37.63 -20.40
N LYS A 128 -1.34 -38.20 -19.20
CA LYS A 128 -1.54 -39.63 -18.97
C LYS A 128 -2.96 -40.09 -19.29
N GLN A 129 -3.96 -39.26 -19.01
CA GLN A 129 -5.36 -39.51 -19.36
C GLN A 129 -5.57 -39.55 -20.88
N LEU A 130 -4.94 -38.63 -21.62
CA LEU A 130 -5.02 -38.58 -23.08
C LEU A 130 -4.40 -39.81 -23.75
N GLU A 131 -3.26 -40.31 -23.25
CA GLU A 131 -2.66 -41.56 -23.76
C GLU A 131 -3.56 -42.78 -23.52
N LEU A 132 -4.18 -42.88 -22.33
CA LEU A 132 -5.09 -43.97 -21.99
C LEU A 132 -6.35 -43.96 -22.87
N GLU A 133 -6.90 -42.79 -23.17
CA GLU A 133 -8.04 -42.66 -24.08
C GLU A 133 -7.68 -43.02 -25.53
N GLN A 134 -6.48 -42.69 -26.00
CA GLN A 134 -6.00 -43.03 -27.34
C GLN A 134 -5.77 -44.53 -27.52
N LEU A 135 -5.22 -45.20 -26.50
CA LEU A 135 -5.03 -46.66 -26.49
C LEU A 135 -6.38 -47.40 -26.44
N ASN A 136 -7.34 -46.88 -25.68
CA ASN A 136 -8.68 -47.48 -25.60
C ASN A 136 -9.42 -47.37 -26.95
N ASN A 137 -9.39 -46.20 -27.60
CA ASN A 137 -10.06 -45.99 -28.88
C ASN A 137 -9.46 -46.78 -30.05
N SER A 138 -8.15 -47.06 -30.03
CA SER A 138 -7.48 -47.88 -31.06
C SER A 138 -7.72 -49.39 -30.88
N SER A 139 -7.94 -49.84 -29.65
CA SER A 139 -8.31 -51.22 -29.32
C SER A 139 -9.73 -51.58 -29.79
N VAL A 140 -10.67 -50.62 -29.73
CA VAL A 140 -12.07 -50.82 -30.15
C VAL A 140 -12.21 -50.98 -31.67
N GLN A 141 -11.33 -50.35 -32.48
CA GLN A 141 -11.40 -50.43 -33.94
C GLN A 141 -10.88 -51.75 -34.53
N GLN A 142 -10.09 -52.53 -33.79
CA GLN A 142 -9.54 -53.82 -34.27
C GLN A 142 -10.48 -55.02 -34.01
N GLY A 143 -11.55 -54.86 -33.22
CA GLY A 143 -12.48 -55.94 -32.87
C GLY A 143 -13.72 -56.09 -33.76
N LEU A 144 -13.96 -55.18 -34.73
CA LEU A 144 -15.19 -55.14 -35.54
C LEU A 144 -15.07 -55.82 -36.93
N GLY A 145 -14.01 -56.60 -37.17
CA GLY A 145 -13.70 -57.19 -38.47
C GLY A 145 -13.72 -58.73 -38.56
N GLY A 146 -14.35 -59.42 -37.60
CA GLY A 146 -14.42 -60.90 -37.55
C GLY A 146 -15.79 -61.44 -37.93
#